data_AF-A0A926MCY5-F1
#
_entry.id   AF-A0A926MCY5-F1
#
_cell.length_a   1.000
_cell.length_b   1.000
_cell.length_c   1.000
_cell.angle_alpha   90.00
_cell.angle_beta   90.00
_cell.angle_gamma   90.00
#
_symmetry.space_group_name_H-M   'P 1'
#
loop_
_entity.id
_entity.type
_entity.pdbx_description
1 polymer ?
#
loop_
_entity_poly.entity_id
_entity_poly.type
_entity_poly.pdbx_seq_one_letter_code
_entity_poly.pdbx_strand_id
1 'polypeptide(L)' 'MKKILIIFFLLSACSSNDISKENSLPTLDFSENLTIEEFKLKLDQYANNSNYPNIDN' A
#
# COMPACT_ATOMS: atom_id res chain seq x y z
N MET A 1 -14.78 22.81 -27.74
CA MET A 1 -14.65 23.20 -26.32
C MET A 1 -15.29 22.20 -25.34
N LYS A 2 -16.45 21.59 -25.65
CA LYS A 2 -17.07 20.56 -24.77
C LYS A 2 -16.18 19.32 -24.50
N LYS A 3 -15.37 18.92 -25.49
CA LYS A 3 -14.46 17.77 -25.35
C LYS A 3 -13.31 18.02 -24.36
N ILE A 4 -12.82 19.25 -24.22
CA ILE A 4 -11.74 19.60 -23.28
C ILE A 4 -12.17 19.39 -21.83
N LEU A 5 -13.44 19.70 -21.50
CA LEU A 5 -13.98 19.52 -20.15
C LEU A 5 -14.00 18.05 -19.71
N ILE A 6 -14.21 17.13 -20.65
CA ILE A 6 -14.19 15.68 -20.40
C ILE A 6 -12.78 15.22 -20.04
N ILE A 7 -11.74 15.74 -20.72
CA ILE A 7 -10.34 15.40 -20.41
C ILE A 7 -9.99 15.85 -18.98
N PHE A 8 -10.39 17.06 -18.57
CA PHE A 8 -10.12 17.55 -17.21
C PHE A 8 -10.83 16.72 -16.13
N PHE A 9 -12.06 16.27 -16.40
CA PHE A 9 -12.80 15.41 -15.48
C PHE A 9 -12.15 14.02 -15.32
N LEU A 10 -11.66 13.44 -16.41
CA LEU A 10 -10.98 12.14 -16.39
C LEU A 10 -9.62 12.21 -15.68
N LEU A 11 -8.91 13.34 -15.77
CA LEU A 11 -7.62 13.54 -15.09
C LEU A 11 -7.76 13.69 -13.57
N SER A 12 -8.88 14.24 -13.06
CA SER A 12 -9.13 14.32 -11.61
C SER A 12 -9.44 12.98 -10.92
N ALA A 13 -9.85 11.97 -11.69
CA ALA A 13 -10.18 10.65 -11.13
C ALA A 13 -8.95 9.80 -10.73
N CYS A 14 -7.73 10.25 -11.08
CA CYS A 14 -6.50 9.52 -10.83
C CYS A 14 -5.71 10.02 -9.59
N SER A 15 -6.31 10.82 -8.69
CA SER A 15 -5.68 11.15 -7.41
C SER A 15 -6.45 10.52 -6.25
N SER A 16 -6.10 9.28 -5.91
CA SER A 16 -6.47 8.71 -4.62
C SER A 16 -5.37 7.78 -4.13
N ASN A 17 -4.32 8.38 -3.59
CA ASN A 17 -3.40 7.69 -2.72
C ASN A 17 -3.64 8.29 -1.35
N ASP A 18 -4.52 7.66 -0.56
CA ASP A 18 -4.70 7.98 0.85
C ASP A 18 -3.44 7.54 1.61
N ILE A 19 -2.34 8.28 1.44
CA ILE A 19 -1.06 8.09 2.16
C ILE A 19 -1.28 8.28 3.68
N SER A 20 -2.41 8.88 4.07
CA SER A 20 -2.81 9.08 5.46
C SER A 20 -3.04 7.78 6.25
N LYS A 21 -3.28 6.63 5.57
CA LYS A 21 -3.46 5.31 6.19
C LYS A 21 -2.18 4.48 6.32
N GLU A 22 -1.03 5.00 5.91
CA GLU A 22 0.25 4.29 5.92
C GLU A 22 0.92 4.28 7.31
N ASN A 23 0.49 5.13 8.24
CA ASN A 23 1.25 5.44 9.46
C ASN A 23 0.99 4.53 10.69
N SER A 24 0.56 3.28 10.51
CA SER A 24 0.44 2.33 11.63
C SER A 24 1.29 1.07 11.49
N LEU A 25 1.81 0.81 10.28
CA LEU A 25 2.80 -0.24 10.08
C LEU A 25 4.19 0.36 10.28
N PRO A 26 5.08 -0.29 11.04
CA PRO A 26 6.51 -0.01 10.93
C PRO A 26 6.89 -0.06 9.45
N THR A 27 7.73 0.86 8.98
CA THR A 27 8.30 0.79 7.64
C THR A 27 9.08 -0.53 7.51
N LEU A 28 8.43 -1.55 6.93
CA LEU A 28 8.99 -2.87 6.71
C LEU A 28 9.72 -2.85 5.38
N ASP A 29 11.05 -2.80 5.42
CA ASP A 29 11.89 -2.97 4.23
C ASP A 29 12.26 -4.45 4.05
N PHE A 30 11.80 -5.04 2.95
CA PHE A 30 12.12 -6.41 2.52
C PHE A 30 13.32 -6.47 1.56
N SER A 31 13.90 -5.32 1.22
CA SER A 31 15.07 -5.20 0.33
C SER A 31 16.39 -5.37 1.09
N GLU A 32 16.34 -5.43 2.42
CA GLU A 32 17.47 -5.71 3.28
C GLU A 32 18.01 -7.13 3.03
N ASN A 33 19.29 -7.35 3.33
CA ASN A 33 19.87 -8.69 3.32
C ASN A 33 19.41 -9.44 4.58
N LEU A 34 18.33 -10.22 4.45
CA LEU A 34 17.70 -10.96 5.54
C LEU A 34 18.03 -12.44 5.47
N THR A 35 18.21 -13.07 6.63
CA THR A 35 18.10 -14.52 6.77
C THR A 35 16.65 -14.98 6.58
N ILE A 36 16.45 -16.29 6.36
CA ILE A 36 15.11 -16.86 6.21
C ILE A 36 14.28 -16.65 7.49
N GLU A 37 14.92 -16.77 8.65
CA GLU A 37 14.29 -16.56 9.95
C GLU A 37 13.84 -15.11 10.15
N GLU A 38 14.69 -14.14 9.82
CA GLU A 38 14.36 -12.70 9.90
C GLU A 38 13.26 -12.31 8.92
N PHE A 39 13.29 -12.87 7.70
CA PHE A 39 12.24 -12.67 6.71
C PHE A 39 10.89 -13.15 7.22
N LYS A 40 10.83 -14.36 7.80
CA LYS A 40 9.58 -14.91 8.37
C LYS A 40 9.04 -14.02 9.48
N LEU A 41 9.90 -13.58 10.39
CA LEU A 41 9.49 -12.69 11.49
C LEU A 41 8.92 -11.37 10.96
N LYS A 42 9.57 -10.74 9.97
CA LYS A 42 9.06 -9.50 9.34
C LYS A 42 7.73 -9.74 8.60
N LEU A 43 7.60 -10.87 7.92
CA LEU A 43 6.35 -11.23 7.23
C LEU A 43 5.19 -11.41 8.21
N ASP A 44 5.42 -12.07 9.34
CA ASP A 44 4.41 -12.21 10.40
C ASP A 44 4.02 -10.85 10.99
N GLN A 45 4.99 -9.96 11.20
CA GLN A 45 4.72 -8.58 11.64
C GLN A 45 3.90 -7.81 10.61
N TYR A 46 4.17 -7.96 9.32
CA TYR A 46 3.35 -7.37 8.27
C TYR A 46 1.93 -7.92 8.34
N ALA A 47 1.76 -9.24 8.28
CA ALA A 47 0.44 -9.88 8.20
C ALA A 47 -0.46 -9.52 9.39
N ASN A 48 0.09 -9.47 10.60
CA ASN A 48 -0.69 -9.20 11.82
C ASN A 48 -1.05 -7.72 12.03
N ASN A 49 -0.27 -6.79 11.47
CA ASN A 49 -0.49 -5.36 11.65
C ASN A 49 -1.03 -4.67 10.39
N SER A 50 -1.22 -5.43 9.31
CA SER A 50 -1.65 -4.91 8.02
C SER A 50 -3.11 -4.50 8.05
N ASN A 51 -3.39 -3.33 7.47
CA ASN A 51 -4.77 -2.88 7.22
C ASN A 51 -5.41 -3.58 6.00
N TYR A 52 -4.65 -4.44 5.31
CA TYR A 52 -5.18 -5.26 4.24
C TYR A 52 -5.91 -6.48 4.81
N PRO A 53 -7.06 -6.87 4.23
CA PRO A 53 -7.84 -8.00 4.71
C PRO A 53 -7.06 -9.32 4.56
N ASN A 54 -7.35 -10.26 5.46
CA ASN A 54 -6.85 -11.63 5.32
C ASN A 54 -7.38 -12.26 4.02
N ILE A 55 -6.47 -12.77 3.19
CA ILE A 55 -6.75 -13.35 1.87
C ILE A 55 -7.27 -14.79 1.99
N ASP A 56 -7.03 -15.45 3.13
CA ASP A 56 -7.52 -16.81 3.39
C ASP A 56 -9.01 -16.86 3.80
N ASN A 57 -9.69 -15.70 3.87
CA ASN A 57 -11.11 -15.57 4.21
C ASN A 57 -12.01 -15.47 2.97
#